data_AF-A0A977XPT7-F1
#
_entry.id   AF-A0A977XPT7-F1
#
_cell.length_a   1.000
_cell.length_b   1.000
_cell.length_c   1.000
_cell.angle_alpha   90.00
_cell.angle_beta   90.00
_cell.angle_gamma   90.00
#
_symmetry.space_group_name_H-M   'P 1'
#
loop_
_entity.id
_entity.type
_entity.pdbx_description
1 polymer ?
#
loop_
_entity_poly.entity_id
_entity_poly.type
_entity_poly.pdbx_seq_one_letter_code
_entity_poly.pdbx_strand_id
1 'polypeptide(L)' 'VMAAKRLLKEALQAEVGLPVDANIPLIGFIGRLEEQKGSDILAAAIPKFIRENVQIVVL' A
#
# COMPACT_ATOMS: atom_id res chain seq x y z
N VAL A 1 -12.04 13.37 11.70
CA VAL A 1 -11.36 12.94 10.45
C VAL A 1 -10.51 11.68 10.64
N MET A 2 -9.63 11.60 11.64
CA MET A 2 -8.71 10.45 11.81
C MET A 2 -9.41 9.09 12.06
N ALA A 3 -10.53 9.06 12.77
CA ALA A 3 -11.28 7.82 13.03
C ALA A 3 -11.79 7.16 11.74
N ALA A 4 -12.36 7.94 10.82
CA ALA A 4 -12.86 7.43 9.53
C ALA A 4 -11.73 6.88 8.65
N LYS A 5 -10.55 7.50 8.68
CA LYS A 5 -9.39 7.04 7.90
C LYS A 5 -8.88 5.65 8.36
N ARG A 6 -8.97 5.35 9.67
CA ARG A 6 -8.62 4.00 10.18
C ARG A 6 -9.59 2.94 9.67
N LEU A 7 -10.89 3.20 9.74
CA LEU A 7 -11.92 2.29 9.23
C LEU A 7 -11.77 2.03 7.73
N LEU A 8 -11.51 3.07 6.92
CA LEU A 8 -11.27 2.93 5.48
C LEU A 8 -10.01 2.10 5.18
N LYS A 9 -8.96 2.24 6.00
CA LYS A 9 -7.74 1.47 5.85
C LYS A 9 -7.95 0.00 6.17
N GLU A 10 -8.64 -0.31 7.27
CA GLU A 10 -8.98 -1.68 7.66
C GLU A 10 -9.87 -2.36 6.60
N ALA A 11 -10.85 -1.62 6.06
CA ALA A 11 -11.69 -2.09 4.97
C ALA A 11 -10.87 -2.40 3.70
N LEU A 12 -9.95 -1.51 3.30
CA LEU A 12 -9.06 -1.76 2.17
C LEU A 12 -8.16 -2.98 2.40
N GLN A 13 -7.57 -3.10 3.60
CA GLN A 13 -6.74 -4.24 3.96
C GLN A 13 -7.51 -5.56 3.82
N ALA A 14 -8.76 -5.60 4.31
CA ALA A 14 -9.63 -6.76 4.19
C ALA A 14 -9.97 -7.09 2.73
N GLU A 15 -10.32 -6.07 1.93
CA GLU A 15 -10.68 -6.22 0.52
C GLU A 15 -9.55 -6.83 -0.31
N VAL A 16 -8.29 -6.44 -0.05
CA VAL A 16 -7.13 -6.94 -0.79
C VAL A 16 -6.43 -8.14 -0.11
N GLY A 17 -7.02 -8.70 0.95
CA GLY A 17 -6.50 -9.90 1.64
C GLY A 17 -5.23 -9.67 2.46
N LEU A 18 -4.94 -8.44 2.87
CA LEU A 18 -3.82 -8.11 3.74
C LEU A 18 -4.19 -8.28 5.23
N PRO A 19 -3.20 -8.47 6.13
CA PRO A 19 -3.44 -8.38 7.57
C PRO A 19 -4.13 -7.07 7.94
N VAL A 20 -5.29 -7.17 8.60
CA VAL A 20 -6.09 -6.00 9.01
C VAL A 20 -5.52 -5.44 10.31
N ASP A 21 -4.76 -4.34 10.17
CA ASP A 21 -4.19 -3.60 11.28
C ASP A 21 -3.99 -2.13 10.86
N ALA A 22 -4.79 -1.24 11.45
CA ALA A 22 -4.71 0.19 11.19
C ALA A 22 -3.35 0.81 11.58
N ASN A 23 -2.51 0.13 12.36
CA ASN A 23 -1.20 0.61 12.80
C ASN A 23 -0.07 0.28 11.81
N ILE A 24 -0.21 -0.76 10.97
CA ILE A 24 0.79 -1.12 9.94
C ILE A 24 0.78 -0.06 8.84
N PRO A 25 1.84 0.69 8.55
CA PRO A 25 1.87 1.66 7.46
C PRO A 25 1.46 1.02 6.12
N LEU A 26 0.63 1.73 5.34
CA LEU A 26 0.15 1.27 4.03
C LEU A 26 0.52 2.31 2.97
N ILE A 27 1.26 1.86 1.96
CA ILE A 27 1.65 2.66 0.79
C ILE A 27 0.72 2.26 -0.37
N GLY A 28 0.04 3.23 -0.98
CA GLY A 28 -0.79 3.02 -2.16
C GLY A 28 -0.16 3.63 -3.40
N PHE A 29 -0.06 2.86 -4.48
CA PHE A 29 0.24 3.36 -5.82
C PHE A 29 -1.02 3.23 -6.68
N ILE A 30 -1.43 4.32 -7.32
CA ILE A 30 -2.57 4.32 -8.24
C ILE A 30 -2.09 4.88 -9.57
N GLY A 31 -2.10 4.07 -10.62
CA GLY A 31 -1.66 4.53 -11.93
C GLY A 31 -1.37 3.41 -12.93
N ARG A 32 -1.29 3.80 -14.20
CA ARG A 32 -0.91 2.88 -15.29
C ARG A 32 0.51 2.34 -15.07
N LEU A 33 0.71 1.06 -15.35
CA LEU A 33 2.02 0.38 -15.33
C LEU A 33 2.81 0.72 -16.61
N GLU A 34 3.12 2.00 -16.75
CA GLU A 34 3.95 2.53 -17.82
C GLU A 34 5.14 3.26 -17.19
N GLU A 35 6.27 3.29 -17.91
CA GLU A 35 7.53 3.87 -17.44
C GLU A 35 7.39 5.35 -17.03
N GLN A 36 6.51 6.10 -17.70
CA GLN A 36 6.20 7.50 -17.38
C GLN A 36 5.56 7.69 -15.97
N LYS A 37 5.16 6.62 -15.29
CA LYS A 37 4.55 6.65 -13.95
C LYS A 37 5.48 6.16 -12.84
N GLY A 38 6.72 5.77 -13.16
CA GLY A 38 7.69 5.33 -12.16
C GLY A 38 7.32 3.99 -11.50
N SER A 39 6.50 3.17 -12.18
CA SER A 39 6.12 1.84 -11.70
C SER A 39 7.33 0.89 -11.61
N ASP A 40 8.31 1.10 -12.49
CA ASP A 40 9.65 0.50 -12.47
C ASP A 40 10.45 0.89 -11.21
N ILE A 41 10.40 2.16 -10.81
CA ILE A 41 11.06 2.67 -9.60
C ILE A 41 10.41 2.04 -8.36
N LEU A 42 9.08 1.98 -8.31
CA LEU A 42 8.36 1.32 -7.23
C LEU A 42 8.76 -0.15 -7.13
N ALA A 43 8.75 -0.88 -8.25
CA ALA A 43 9.13 -2.29 -8.29
C ALA A 43 10.56 -2.50 -7.79
N ALA A 44 11.51 -1.65 -8.17
CA ALA A 44 12.89 -1.69 -7.69
C ALA A 44 13.03 -1.37 -6.19
N ALA A 45 12.08 -0.61 -5.61
CA ALA A 45 12.09 -0.24 -4.21
C ALA A 45 11.42 -1.27 -3.29
N ILE A 46 10.46 -2.08 -3.80
CA ILE A 46 9.75 -3.10 -3.02
C ILE A 46 10.68 -3.99 -2.18
N PRO A 47 11.79 -4.54 -2.69
CA PRO A 47 12.70 -5.38 -1.90
C PRO A 47 13.30 -4.70 -0.65
N LYS A 48 13.37 -3.37 -0.65
CA LYS A 48 13.83 -2.59 0.51
C LYS A 48 12.71 -2.43 1.54
N PHE A 49 11.47 -2.24 1.08
CA PHE A 49 10.31 -2.06 1.94
C PHE A 49 9.81 -3.35 2.59
N ILE A 50 9.87 -4.49 1.91
CA ILE A 50 9.39 -5.78 2.46
C ILE A 50 10.17 -6.26 3.70
N ARG A 51 11.30 -5.63 4.01
CA ARG A 51 12.06 -5.89 5.24
C ARG A 51 11.50 -5.14 6.45
N GLU A 52 10.66 -4.14 6.21
CA GLU A 52 9.97 -3.35 7.22
C GLU A 52 8.55 -3.88 7.42
N ASN A 53 7.93 -3.56 8.56
CA ASN A 53 6.52 -3.90 8.81
C ASN A 53 5.59 -2.92 8.07
N VAL A 54 5.52 -3.05 6.74
CA VAL A 54 4.76 -2.17 5.84
C VAL A 54 3.95 -2.97 4.83
N GLN A 55 2.83 -2.41 4.39
CA GLN A 55 1.99 -2.95 3.33
C GLN A 55 2.05 -2.06 2.09
N ILE A 56 2.01 -2.67 0.90
CA ILE A 56 2.00 -1.97 -0.38
C ILE A 56 0.79 -2.47 -1.18
N VAL A 57 -0.01 -1.54 -1.69
CA VAL A 57 -1.14 -1.81 -2.58
C VAL A 57 -0.89 -1.07 -3.90
N VAL A 58 -1.01 -1.77 -5.02
CA VAL A 58 -0.89 -1.22 -6.38
C VAL A 58 -2.25 -1.40 -7.05
N LEU A 59 -2.91 -0.30 -7.41
CA LEU A 59 -4.24 -0.24 -8.02
C LEU A 59 -4.21 0.41 -9.41
#